data_AF-V9R8R8-F1
#
_entry.id   AF-V9R8R8-F1
#
_cell.length_a   1.000
_cell.length_b   1.000
_cell.length_c   1.000
_cell.angle_alpha   90.00
_cell.angle_beta   90.00
_cell.angle_gamma   90.00
#
_symmetry.space_group_name_H-M   'P 1'
#
loop_
_entity.id
_entity.type
_entity.pdbx_description
1 polymer ?
#
loop_
_entity_poly.entity_id
_entity_poly.type
_entity_poly.pdbx_seq_one_letter_code
_entity_poly.pdbx_strand_id
1 'polypeptide(L)'
;MKKFVNQHLCRKADNLSFLYEKCYCIGNTTENDNTLQIYLSKTYKSKKKIIPCGNSLFVLSIKYPIDATAQLQYSHFLTLSQSAMQQSYINAKIYVFVKECNLRKFISNILNNNKPLSNIIPSEYGNVIYTILYNNDFFEHFNEHNALSTTSTMISTVTECPTLKFIPKASIVSRSLSYVTCISQSNGSLIL
;
A
#
# COMPACT_ATOMS: atom_id res chain seq x y z
N MET A 1 -4.15 13.01 -19.30
CA MET A 1 -3.79 11.84 -18.48
C MET A 1 -4.41 12.02 -17.10
N LYS A 2 -5.31 11.11 -16.66
CA LYS A 2 -5.86 11.18 -15.29
C LYS A 2 -4.72 10.94 -14.30
N LYS A 3 -4.56 11.81 -13.30
CA LYS A 3 -3.49 11.70 -12.32
C LYS A 3 -4.06 11.09 -11.04
N PHE A 4 -3.46 10.00 -10.54
CA PHE A 4 -3.96 9.28 -9.36
C PHE A 4 -3.06 9.50 -8.16
N VAL A 5 -3.63 9.98 -7.05
CA VAL A 5 -2.91 10.28 -5.79
C VAL A 5 -2.04 9.10 -5.35
N ASN A 6 -2.60 7.90 -5.37
CA ASN A 6 -1.92 6.69 -4.94
C ASN A 6 -0.73 6.32 -5.85
N GLN A 7 -0.85 6.51 -7.17
CA GLN A 7 0.27 6.30 -8.09
C GLN A 7 1.44 7.22 -7.77
N HIS A 8 1.17 8.48 -7.41
CA HIS A 8 2.21 9.42 -7.00
C HIS A 8 2.82 9.05 -5.64
N LEU A 9 2.00 8.65 -4.66
CA LEU A 9 2.49 8.18 -3.36
C LEU A 9 3.38 6.94 -3.49
N CYS A 10 2.98 5.97 -4.31
CA CYS A 10 3.73 4.73 -4.53
C CYS A 10 5.08 4.99 -5.21
N ARG A 11 5.09 5.78 -6.30
CA ARG A 11 6.34 6.17 -6.99
C ARG A 11 7.33 6.88 -6.08
N LYS A 12 6.84 7.73 -5.18
CA LYS A 12 7.70 8.36 -4.16
C LYS A 12 8.18 7.32 -3.15
N ALA A 13 7.27 6.47 -2.68
CA ALA A 13 7.57 5.46 -1.68
C ALA A 13 8.63 4.46 -2.13
N ASP A 14 8.71 4.11 -3.41
CA ASP A 14 9.74 3.19 -3.92
C ASP A 14 11.16 3.64 -3.54
N ASN A 15 11.43 4.94 -3.57
CA ASN A 15 12.78 5.50 -3.43
C ASN A 15 13.02 6.19 -2.09
N LEU A 16 12.06 6.17 -1.18
CA LEU A 16 12.19 6.76 0.14
C LEU A 16 12.68 5.73 1.15
N SER A 17 13.55 6.18 2.06
CA SER A 17 13.91 5.42 3.25
C SER A 17 12.83 5.62 4.32
N PHE A 18 12.25 4.53 4.79
CA PHE A 18 11.25 4.53 5.83
C PHE A 18 11.69 3.74 7.04
N LEU A 19 11.30 4.20 8.22
CA LEU A 19 11.29 3.37 9.42
C LEU A 19 10.02 2.51 9.37
N TYR A 20 10.17 1.19 9.36
CA TYR A 20 9.03 0.28 9.46
C TYR A 20 8.82 -0.20 10.90
N GLU A 21 7.55 -0.30 11.31
CA GLU A 21 7.16 -0.77 12.64
C GLU A 21 6.72 -2.22 12.60
N LYS A 22 5.99 -2.61 11.54
CA LYS A 22 5.42 -3.94 11.37
C LYS A 22 5.51 -4.34 9.91
N CYS A 23 5.87 -5.61 9.67
CA CYS A 23 5.86 -6.21 8.35
C CYS A 23 5.17 -7.58 8.43
N TYR A 24 4.25 -7.86 7.49
CA TYR A 24 3.63 -9.17 7.38
C TYR A 24 3.22 -9.48 5.94
N CYS A 25 3.28 -10.76 5.57
CA CYS A 25 2.83 -11.24 4.28
C CYS A 25 1.31 -11.36 4.25
N ILE A 26 0.70 -10.88 3.16
CA ILE A 26 -0.74 -11.01 2.90
C ILE A 26 -1.05 -11.76 1.62
N GLY A 27 -0.05 -12.12 0.82
CA GLY A 27 -0.30 -12.87 -0.39
C GLY A 27 0.96 -13.44 -1.02
N ASN A 28 0.78 -14.51 -1.77
CA ASN A 28 1.85 -15.23 -2.45
C ASN A 28 1.32 -15.89 -3.73
N THR A 29 2.24 -16.19 -4.65
CA THR A 29 1.98 -17.11 -5.77
C THR A 29 2.25 -18.54 -5.29
N THR A 30 1.39 -19.48 -5.63
CA THR A 30 1.64 -20.91 -5.37
C THR A 30 2.58 -21.49 -6.41
N GLU A 31 3.34 -22.54 -6.07
CA GLU A 31 4.12 -23.29 -7.05
C GLU A 31 3.21 -23.70 -8.21
N ASN A 32 3.55 -23.28 -9.43
CA ASN A 32 2.83 -23.51 -10.70
C ASN A 32 1.67 -22.56 -11.05
N ASP A 33 1.44 -21.49 -10.28
CA ASP A 33 0.45 -20.47 -10.64
C ASP A 33 1.08 -19.07 -10.63
N ASN A 34 1.00 -18.37 -11.75
CA ASN A 34 1.46 -16.98 -11.87
C ASN A 34 0.45 -15.97 -11.30
N THR A 35 -0.54 -16.44 -10.55
CA THR A 35 -1.57 -15.63 -9.89
C THR A 35 -1.20 -15.38 -8.43
N LEU A 36 -1.13 -14.10 -8.05
CA LEU A 36 -0.89 -13.68 -6.68
C LEU A 36 -2.19 -13.78 -5.87
N GLN A 37 -2.23 -14.71 -4.92
CA GLN A 37 -3.38 -14.89 -4.02
C GLN A 37 -3.25 -13.94 -2.83
N ILE A 38 -4.18 -12.99 -2.69
CA ILE A 38 -4.16 -11.96 -1.63
C ILE A 38 -5.23 -12.27 -0.58
N TYR A 39 -4.80 -12.58 0.64
CA TYR A 39 -5.62 -12.95 1.78
C TYR A 39 -5.98 -11.73 2.65
N LEU A 40 -7.10 -11.08 2.34
CA LEU A 40 -7.54 -9.84 3.00
C LEU A 40 -7.95 -10.00 4.46
N SER A 41 -8.17 -11.24 4.91
CA SER A 41 -8.46 -11.54 6.32
C SER A 41 -7.21 -11.63 7.19
N LYS A 42 -6.02 -11.61 6.59
CA LYS A 42 -4.74 -11.81 7.28
C LYS A 42 -4.14 -10.47 7.67
N THR A 43 -3.85 -10.34 8.95
CA THR A 43 -3.23 -9.14 9.54
C THR A 43 -2.00 -9.56 10.35
N TYR A 44 -1.21 -8.60 10.81
CA TYR A 44 -0.09 -8.88 11.71
C TYR A 44 -0.49 -9.61 13.01
N LYS A 45 -1.75 -9.47 13.46
CA LYS A 45 -2.31 -10.13 14.64
C LYS A 45 -2.80 -11.56 14.38
N SER A 46 -2.88 -11.99 13.13
CA SER A 46 -3.44 -13.30 12.78
C SER A 46 -2.56 -14.44 13.29
N LYS A 47 -3.16 -15.40 14.02
CA LYS A 47 -2.46 -16.59 14.55
C LYS A 47 -1.84 -17.44 13.45
N LYS A 48 -2.57 -17.62 12.33
CA LYS A 48 -2.09 -18.33 11.14
C LYS A 48 -1.56 -17.32 10.12
N LYS A 49 -0.25 -17.03 10.18
CA LYS A 49 0.45 -16.14 9.23
C LYS A 49 0.54 -16.81 7.84
N ILE A 50 0.57 -16.00 6.80
CA ILE A 50 0.89 -16.48 5.44
C ILE A 50 2.40 -16.65 5.36
N ILE A 51 2.84 -17.80 4.88
CA ILE A 51 4.26 -18.07 4.61
C ILE A 51 4.54 -17.53 3.21
N PRO A 52 5.45 -16.56 3.04
CA PRO A 52 5.78 -16.05 1.71
C PRO A 52 6.39 -17.16 0.84
N CYS A 53 5.97 -17.21 -0.42
CA CYS A 53 6.47 -18.14 -1.44
C CYS A 53 6.33 -17.50 -2.83
N GLY A 54 7.20 -17.84 -3.77
CA GLY A 54 7.21 -17.23 -5.10
C GLY A 54 7.20 -15.70 -5.06
N ASN A 55 6.40 -15.07 -5.91
CA ASN A 55 6.11 -13.64 -5.79
C ASN A 55 5.19 -13.40 -4.60
N SER A 56 5.51 -12.43 -3.75
CA SER A 56 4.78 -12.22 -2.49
C SER A 56 4.43 -10.75 -2.26
N LEU A 57 3.29 -10.52 -1.61
CA LEU A 57 2.81 -9.20 -1.22
C LEU A 57 2.91 -9.01 0.28
N PHE A 58 3.59 -7.94 0.67
CA PHE A 58 3.80 -7.56 2.06
C PHE A 58 3.11 -6.26 2.41
N VAL A 59 2.65 -6.16 3.65
CA VAL A 59 2.16 -4.92 4.24
C VAL A 59 3.19 -4.44 5.25
N LEU A 60 3.65 -3.20 5.07
CA LEU A 60 4.52 -2.54 6.03
C LEU A 60 3.80 -1.35 6.65
N SER A 61 3.74 -1.30 7.98
CA SER A 61 3.42 -0.08 8.72
C SER A 61 4.68 0.76 8.81
N ILE A 62 4.64 1.99 8.33
CA ILE A 62 5.79 2.88 8.20
C ILE A 62 5.47 4.30 8.68
N LYS A 63 6.51 5.11 8.89
CA LYS A 63 6.40 6.57 9.07
C LYS A 63 6.74 7.28 7.76
N TYR A 64 5.74 7.82 7.08
CA TYR A 64 5.90 8.50 5.79
C TYR A 64 6.28 9.97 6.01
N PRO A 65 7.39 10.48 5.46
CA PRO A 65 7.83 11.86 5.68
C PRO A 65 6.78 12.88 5.22
N ILE A 66 6.50 13.88 6.08
CA ILE A 66 5.50 14.93 5.77
C ILE A 66 5.89 15.74 4.53
N ASP A 67 7.18 15.97 4.30
CA ASP A 67 7.65 16.76 3.15
C ASP A 67 7.26 16.12 1.81
N ALA A 68 7.29 14.78 1.75
CA ALA A 68 6.94 14.03 0.55
C ALA A 68 5.43 14.11 0.25
N THR A 69 4.58 14.19 1.28
CA THR A 69 3.12 14.33 1.14
C THR A 69 2.70 15.80 0.95
N ALA A 70 3.40 16.75 1.57
CA ALA A 70 3.16 18.19 1.40
C ALA A 70 3.33 18.64 -0.07
N GLN A 71 4.33 18.10 -0.77
CA GLN A 71 4.48 18.31 -2.22
C GLN A 71 3.26 17.89 -3.03
N LEU A 72 2.53 16.86 -2.59
CA LEU A 72 1.29 16.41 -3.24
C LEU A 72 0.12 17.32 -2.92
N GLN A 73 0.12 17.96 -1.74
CA GLN A 73 -0.84 19.00 -1.39
C GLN A 73 -0.66 20.26 -2.26
N TYR A 74 0.58 20.72 -2.47
CA TYR A 74 0.86 21.83 -3.42
C TYR A 74 0.43 21.51 -4.84
N SER A 75 0.48 20.24 -5.21
CA SER A 75 0.04 19.76 -6.53
C SER A 75 -1.45 19.40 -6.58
N HIS A 76 -2.23 19.78 -5.56
CA HIS A 76 -3.68 19.52 -5.41
C HIS A 76 -4.10 18.05 -5.50
N PHE A 77 -3.21 17.12 -5.16
CA PHE A 77 -3.52 15.69 -5.11
C PHE A 77 -4.09 15.24 -3.78
N LEU A 78 -3.77 15.93 -2.69
CA LEU A 78 -4.12 15.49 -1.35
C LEU A 78 -4.42 16.69 -0.47
N THR A 79 -5.39 16.55 0.41
CA THR A 79 -5.65 17.51 1.49
C THR A 79 -5.13 16.92 2.79
N LEU A 80 -4.25 17.65 3.48
CA LEU A 80 -3.79 17.32 4.82
C LEU A 80 -4.41 18.28 5.83
N SER A 81 -4.71 17.79 7.03
CA SER A 81 -5.13 18.65 8.13
C SER A 81 -3.95 19.49 8.63
N GLN A 82 -4.26 20.62 9.27
CA GLN A 82 -3.22 21.47 9.87
C GLN A 82 -2.43 20.74 10.96
N SER A 83 -3.09 19.85 11.73
CA SER A 83 -2.43 19.01 12.73
C SER A 83 -1.49 17.98 12.11
N ALA A 84 -1.84 17.39 10.96
CA ALA A 84 -0.95 16.49 10.23
C ALA A 84 0.29 17.23 9.69
N MET A 85 0.11 18.46 9.21
CA MET A 85 1.22 19.29 8.71
C MET A 85 2.22 19.72 9.79
N GLN A 86 1.84 19.68 11.07
CA GLN A 86 2.74 19.99 12.19
C GLN A 86 3.61 18.80 12.61
N GLN A 87 3.35 17.59 12.10
CA GLN A 87 4.10 16.38 12.41
C GLN A 87 5.26 16.20 11.42
N SER A 88 6.36 15.60 11.85
CA SER A 88 7.49 15.24 10.95
C SER A 88 7.17 14.07 10.03
N TYR A 89 6.18 13.25 10.39
CA TYR A 89 5.75 12.09 9.62
C TYR A 89 4.25 11.87 9.77
N ILE A 90 3.68 11.21 8.77
CA ILE A 90 2.33 10.64 8.80
C ILE A 90 2.50 9.12 8.88
N ASN A 91 1.85 8.49 9.84
CA ASN A 91 1.82 7.02 9.86
C ASN A 91 1.20 6.54 8.55
N ALA A 92 1.72 5.46 7.97
CA ALA A 92 1.20 4.91 6.73
C ALA A 92 1.28 3.39 6.70
N LYS A 93 0.52 2.79 5.78
CA LYS A 93 0.75 1.43 5.30
C LYS A 93 1.16 1.47 3.85
N ILE A 94 2.22 0.75 3.51
CA ILE A 94 2.59 0.49 2.12
C ILE A 94 2.45 -1.00 1.83
N TYR A 95 2.05 -1.30 0.60
CA TYR A 95 1.91 -2.66 0.08
C TYR A 95 3.05 -2.86 -0.91
N VAL A 96 3.98 -3.74 -0.55
CA VAL A 96 5.21 -3.97 -1.33
C VAL A 96 5.11 -5.33 -2.00
N PHE A 97 5.09 -5.32 -3.33
CA PHE A 97 5.19 -6.51 -4.15
C PHE A 97 6.67 -6.88 -4.32
N VAL A 98 7.06 -8.05 -3.82
CA VAL A 98 8.43 -8.56 -3.86
C VAL A 98 8.47 -9.75 -4.81
N LYS A 99 9.33 -9.66 -5.83
CA LYS A 99 9.57 -10.76 -6.77
C LYS A 99 10.31 -11.90 -6.06
N GLU A 100 10.07 -13.14 -6.50
CA GLU A 100 10.67 -14.34 -5.93
C GLU A 100 12.20 -14.24 -5.79
N CYS A 101 12.88 -13.72 -6.82
CA CYS A 101 14.34 -13.57 -6.82
C CYS A 101 14.87 -12.69 -5.66
N ASN A 102 14.06 -11.77 -5.14
CA ASN A 102 14.42 -10.88 -4.02
C ASN A 102 13.82 -11.33 -2.69
N LEU A 103 12.96 -12.35 -2.68
CA LEU A 103 12.17 -12.75 -1.51
C LEU A 103 13.06 -13.17 -0.35
N ARG A 104 14.09 -13.98 -0.60
CA ARG A 104 15.02 -14.46 0.44
C ARG A 104 15.73 -13.30 1.14
N LYS A 105 16.20 -12.32 0.36
CA LYS A 105 16.86 -11.10 0.87
C LYS A 105 15.88 -10.29 1.73
N PHE A 106 14.65 -10.08 1.24
CA PHE A 106 13.61 -9.33 1.95
C PHE A 106 13.23 -9.99 3.29
N ILE A 107 13.02 -11.32 3.30
CA ILE A 107 12.67 -12.06 4.51
C ILE A 107 13.78 -11.92 5.56
N SER A 108 15.04 -12.10 5.17
CA SER A 108 16.19 -11.98 6.06
C SER A 108 16.32 -10.57 6.65
N ASN A 109 16.19 -9.55 5.82
CA ASN A 109 16.50 -8.17 6.22
C ASN A 109 15.34 -7.46 6.93
N ILE A 110 14.09 -7.84 6.63
CA ILE A 110 12.90 -7.08 7.04
C ILE A 110 11.93 -7.95 7.85
N LEU A 111 11.50 -9.10 7.31
CA LEU A 111 10.44 -9.90 7.95
C LEU A 111 10.90 -10.58 9.24
N ASN A 112 12.10 -11.15 9.24
CA ASN A 112 12.67 -11.88 10.38
C ASN A 112 13.65 -11.03 11.20
N ASN A 113 13.97 -9.83 10.74
CA ASN A 113 14.79 -8.90 11.48
C ASN A 113 13.94 -8.32 12.61
N ASN A 114 14.07 -8.86 13.82
CA ASN A 114 13.36 -8.47 15.05
C ASN A 114 13.71 -7.03 15.53
N LYS A 115 14.07 -6.13 14.61
CA LYS A 115 14.46 -4.75 14.83
C LYS A 115 13.43 -3.82 14.17
N PRO A 116 12.24 -3.65 14.76
CA PRO A 116 11.35 -2.58 14.37
C PRO A 116 12.09 -1.24 14.42
N LEU A 117 11.71 -0.30 13.55
CA LEU A 117 12.39 0.97 13.29
C LEU A 117 13.73 0.84 12.55
N SER A 118 13.97 -0.29 11.88
CA SER A 118 15.04 -0.33 10.87
C SER A 118 14.60 0.41 9.61
N ASN A 119 15.57 1.02 8.92
CA ASN A 119 15.32 1.67 7.63
C ASN A 119 15.06 0.63 6.53
N ILE A 120 14.09 0.92 5.67
CA ILE A 120 13.83 0.18 4.44
C ILE A 120 13.67 1.16 3.27
N ILE A 121 14.30 0.84 2.16
CA ILE A 121 14.03 1.44 0.85
C ILE A 121 13.32 0.36 0.02
N PRO A 122 12.01 0.48 -0.27
CA PRO A 122 11.26 -0.58 -0.93
C PRO A 122 11.84 -1.05 -2.27
N SER A 123 12.40 -0.13 -3.07
CA SER A 123 12.98 -0.44 -4.39
C SER A 123 14.18 -1.40 -4.36
N GLU A 124 14.84 -1.57 -3.20
CA GLU A 124 15.92 -2.56 -3.03
C GLU A 124 15.43 -4.02 -3.04
N TYR A 125 14.11 -4.23 -2.97
CA TYR A 125 13.49 -5.53 -2.82
C TYR A 125 12.33 -5.74 -3.80
N GLY A 126 11.53 -4.70 -4.06
CA GLY A 126 10.30 -4.81 -4.82
C GLY A 126 9.71 -3.44 -5.16
N ASN A 127 8.41 -3.41 -5.48
CA ASN A 127 7.70 -2.18 -5.83
C ASN A 127 6.57 -1.94 -4.85
N VAL A 128 6.38 -0.69 -4.44
CA VAL A 128 5.20 -0.24 -3.72
C VAL A 128 4.05 -0.16 -4.71
N ILE A 129 3.03 -0.98 -4.47
CA ILE A 129 1.85 -1.04 -5.33
C ILE A 129 0.67 -0.24 -4.79
N TYR A 130 0.67 0.04 -3.48
CA TYR A 130 -0.36 0.85 -2.85
C TYR A 130 0.15 1.52 -1.58
N THR A 131 -0.32 2.74 -1.30
CA THR A 131 -0.02 3.48 -0.06
C THR A 131 -1.30 3.99 0.61
N ILE A 132 -1.40 3.83 1.92
CA ILE A 132 -2.45 4.39 2.78
C ILE A 132 -1.80 5.33 3.78
N LEU A 133 -2.26 6.58 3.83
CA LEU A 133 -1.86 7.54 4.86
C LEU A 133 -2.88 7.53 6.00
N TYR A 134 -2.41 7.52 7.24
CA TYR A 134 -3.23 7.63 8.46
C TYR A 134 -3.28 9.08 8.90
N ASN A 135 -4.15 9.87 8.28
CA ASN A 135 -4.21 11.32 8.47
C ASN A 135 -5.46 11.84 9.21
N ASN A 136 -6.41 10.99 9.63
CA ASN A 136 -7.53 11.23 10.58
C ASN A 136 -8.54 10.03 10.63
N ASP A 137 -9.61 10.13 11.44
CA ASP A 137 -10.71 9.15 11.72
C ASP A 137 -11.34 8.39 10.54
N PHE A 138 -11.04 8.80 9.31
CA PHE A 138 -11.45 8.13 8.06
C PHE A 138 -11.00 6.66 7.99
N PHE A 139 -9.98 6.29 8.77
CA PHE A 139 -9.43 4.94 8.75
C PHE A 139 -10.38 3.87 9.33
N GLU A 140 -11.30 4.22 10.23
CA GLU A 140 -12.27 3.24 10.75
C GLU A 140 -13.15 2.64 9.64
N HIS A 141 -13.25 3.32 8.50
CA HIS A 141 -14.08 2.95 7.36
C HIS A 141 -13.27 2.56 6.09
N PHE A 142 -11.93 2.47 6.18
CA PHE A 142 -11.10 2.15 5.02
C PHE A 142 -11.33 0.72 4.52
N ASN A 143 -11.86 0.59 3.32
CA ASN A 143 -12.11 -0.70 2.68
C ASN A 143 -10.88 -1.18 1.89
N GLU A 144 -10.00 -1.92 2.56
CA GLU A 144 -8.76 -2.49 2.02
C GLU A 144 -9.00 -3.38 0.78
N HIS A 145 -10.13 -4.08 0.72
CA HIS A 145 -10.53 -4.87 -0.44
C HIS A 145 -10.70 -3.99 -1.69
N ASN A 146 -11.49 -2.91 -1.59
CA ASN A 146 -11.75 -2.02 -2.73
C ASN A 146 -10.49 -1.30 -3.18
N ALA A 147 -9.66 -0.87 -2.23
CA ALA A 147 -8.38 -0.24 -2.50
C ALA A 147 -7.47 -1.14 -3.34
N LEU A 148 -7.24 -2.39 -2.89
CA LEU A 148 -6.38 -3.33 -3.62
C LEU A 148 -7.01 -3.81 -4.92
N SER A 149 -8.33 -3.97 -4.98
CA SER A 149 -9.04 -4.29 -6.23
C SER A 149 -8.90 -3.15 -7.25
N THR A 150 -9.06 -1.89 -6.84
CA THR A 150 -8.81 -0.73 -7.71
C THR A 150 -7.34 -0.62 -8.11
N THR A 151 -6.43 -1.05 -7.24
CA THR A 151 -5.00 -1.10 -7.58
C THR A 151 -4.75 -2.08 -8.74
N SER A 152 -5.45 -3.22 -8.78
CA SER A 152 -5.34 -4.19 -9.88
C SER A 152 -5.75 -3.58 -11.24
N THR A 153 -6.71 -2.66 -11.25
CA THR A 153 -7.14 -1.95 -12.47
C THR A 153 -6.19 -0.82 -12.84
N MET A 154 -5.48 -0.23 -11.87
CA MET A 154 -4.42 0.75 -12.14
C MET A 154 -3.15 0.07 -12.68
N ILE A 155 -2.74 -1.06 -12.10
CA ILE A 155 -1.52 -1.81 -12.49
C ILE A 155 -1.65 -2.46 -13.85
N SER A 156 -2.85 -2.91 -14.25
CA SER A 156 -3.08 -3.50 -15.58
C SER A 156 -2.82 -2.55 -16.75
N THR A 157 -2.63 -1.26 -16.49
CA THR A 157 -2.20 -0.28 -17.51
C THR A 157 -0.67 -0.13 -17.63
N VAL A 158 0.12 -0.72 -16.72
CA VAL A 158 1.59 -0.56 -16.64
C VAL A 158 2.25 -1.82 -16.01
N THR A 159 2.84 -2.72 -16.80
CA THR A 159 3.94 -3.67 -16.46
C THR A 159 3.70 -5.01 -15.69
N GLU A 160 4.76 -5.84 -15.67
CA GLU A 160 5.02 -7.25 -15.28
C GLU A 160 4.49 -7.80 -13.93
N CYS A 161 3.40 -7.26 -13.38
CA CYS A 161 2.81 -7.81 -12.16
C CYS A 161 2.01 -9.09 -12.48
N PRO A 162 2.03 -10.10 -11.58
CA PRO A 162 1.16 -11.27 -11.72
C PRO A 162 -0.30 -10.87 -11.67
N THR A 163 -1.18 -11.71 -12.22
CA THR A 163 -2.62 -11.54 -12.06
C THR A 163 -2.98 -11.59 -10.57
N LEU A 164 -3.78 -10.64 -10.10
CA LEU A 164 -4.15 -10.56 -8.68
C LEU A 164 -5.48 -11.29 -8.44
N LYS A 165 -5.50 -12.21 -7.46
CA LYS A 165 -6.71 -12.89 -7.01
C LYS A 165 -6.98 -12.57 -5.55
N PHE A 166 -8.09 -11.91 -5.27
CA PHE A 166 -8.50 -11.56 -3.91
C PHE A 166 -9.25 -12.71 -3.25
N ILE A 167 -8.78 -13.12 -2.08
CA ILE A 167 -9.43 -14.13 -1.24
C ILE A 167 -10.18 -13.39 -0.14
N PRO A 168 -11.53 -13.34 -0.21
CA PRO A 168 -12.34 -12.59 0.74
C PRO A 168 -12.28 -13.19 2.15
N LYS A 169 -12.65 -12.39 3.15
CA LYS A 169 -12.89 -12.88 4.50
C LYS A 169 -14.19 -13.69 4.50
N ALA A 170 -14.22 -14.86 5.15
CA ALA A 170 -15.40 -15.71 5.28
C ALA A 170 -16.61 -15.05 6.00
N SER A 171 -16.44 -13.82 6.49
CA SER A 171 -17.51 -12.96 6.99
C SER A 171 -17.24 -11.53 6.55
N ILE A 172 -17.82 -11.11 5.43
CA ILE A 172 -18.38 -9.78 5.13
C ILE A 172 -19.13 -9.99 3.80
N VAL A 173 -20.37 -10.47 3.93
CA VAL A 173 -21.44 -10.08 3.01
C VAL A 173 -22.00 -8.79 3.58
N SER A 174 -22.12 -7.78 2.72
CA SER A 174 -22.78 -6.49 2.95
C SER A 174 -22.22 -5.60 4.07
N ARG A 175 -21.43 -4.59 3.70
CA ARG A 175 -21.73 -3.16 3.99
C ARG A 175 -20.70 -2.23 3.33
N SER A 176 -21.25 -1.36 2.49
CA SER A 176 -20.76 -0.04 2.07
C SER A 176 -19.58 0.03 1.10
N LEU A 177 -19.96 0.23 -0.17
CA LEU A 177 -19.14 0.73 -1.28
C LEU A 177 -19.75 2.06 -1.74
N SER A 178 -19.21 3.18 -1.28
CA SER A 178 -19.56 4.49 -1.86
C SER A 178 -18.47 5.56 -1.84
N TYR A 179 -17.25 5.28 -1.34
CA TYR A 179 -16.24 6.35 -1.23
C TYR A 179 -14.78 5.91 -1.45
N VAL A 180 -14.51 5.09 -2.47
CA VAL A 180 -13.13 5.00 -3.00
C VAL A 180 -13.15 5.17 -4.50
N THR A 181 -13.61 6.33 -4.92
CA THR A 181 -13.24 6.89 -6.20
C THR A 181 -12.26 8.01 -5.86
N CYS A 182 -10.95 7.74 -5.96
CA CYS A 182 -9.95 8.82 -5.98
C CYS A 182 -10.14 9.60 -7.29
N ILE A 183 -11.17 10.44 -7.32
CA ILE A 183 -11.48 11.32 -8.42
C ILE A 183 -10.51 12.50 -8.31
N SER A 184 -9.67 12.69 -9.34
CA SER A 184 -9.03 13.98 -9.56
C SER A 184 -10.14 15.03 -9.66
N GLN A 185 -10.04 16.15 -8.93
CA GLN A 185 -10.89 17.29 -9.25
C GLN A 185 -10.66 17.65 -10.73
N SER A 186 -11.64 17.33 -11.57
CA SER A 186 -11.73 17.94 -12.89
C SER A 186 -12.07 19.39 -12.63
N ASN A 187 -11.20 20.30 -13.08
CA ASN A 187 -11.42 21.75 -13.05
C ASN A 187 -12.85 22.07 -13.51
N GLY A 188 -13.75 22.27 -12.56
CA GLY A 188 -15.00 22.97 -12.75
C GLY A 188 -14.69 24.43 -12.52
N SER A 189 -14.71 25.19 -13.61
CA SER A 189 -14.42 26.61 -13.65
C SER A 189 -15.11 27.37 -12.52
N LEU A 190 -14.31 28.05 -11.70
CA LEU A 190 -14.74 29.27 -11.00
C LEU A 190 -15.06 30.29 -12.10
N ILE A 191 -16.34 30.41 -12.45
CA ILE A 191 -16.85 31.59 -13.11
C ILE A 191 -17.32 32.50 -11.96
N LEU A 192 -16.63 33.63 -11.84
CA LEU A 192 -17.02 34.81 -11.06
C LEU A 192 -18.38 35.35 -11.51
#